data_AF-A0A7X8W3X3-F1
#
_entry.id   AF-A0A7X8W3X3-F1
#
_cell.length_a   1.000
_cell.length_b   1.000
_cell.length_c   1.000
_cell.angle_alpha   90.00
_cell.angle_beta   90.00
_cell.angle_gamma   90.00
#
_symmetry.space_group_name_H-M   'P 1'
#
loop_
_entity.id
_entity.type
_entity.pdbx_description
1 polymer ?
#
loop_
_entity_poly.entity_id
_entity_poly.type
_entity_poly.pdbx_seq_one_letter_code
_entity_poly.pdbx_strand_id
1 'polypeptide(L)'
;NKEIPSGKLPLDIGAVVCNLGTVNAIYEAISYHKPLIERVITISGEGIKNPKNVIALVGTKTSALLSFAGGYNVEEPEKLISGGPMMGFAFADEETPVLKGTSGILALLPPQEIKTLACVSCGNCVRHCPMGLSPNKMYRNIKNGLYQEAMDLGLLDCKECGCCAFSCPSGIPLVQSFRMGKKLGRRKK
;
A
#
# COMPACT_ATOMS: atom_id res chain seq x y z
N ASN A 1 15.34 18.96 -11.80
CA ASN A 1 14.27 17.94 -11.68
C ASN A 1 12.93 18.65 -11.58
N LYS A 2 11.88 18.14 -12.25
CA LYS A 2 10.51 18.65 -12.08
C LYS A 2 9.87 17.94 -10.88
N GLU A 3 9.40 18.68 -9.89
CA GLU A 3 8.64 18.15 -8.76
C GLU A 3 7.16 18.47 -8.94
N ILE A 4 6.29 17.56 -8.50
CA ILE A 4 4.84 17.77 -8.54
C ILE A 4 4.46 18.62 -7.33
N PRO A 5 3.89 19.81 -7.51
CA PRO A 5 3.47 20.63 -6.38
C PRO A 5 2.41 19.92 -5.53
N SER A 6 2.35 20.26 -4.24
CA SER A 6 1.32 19.74 -3.33
C SER A 6 -0.09 19.97 -3.92
N GLY A 7 -0.92 18.93 -3.86
CA GLY A 7 -2.29 18.96 -4.39
C GLY A 7 -2.43 18.98 -5.92
N LYS A 8 -1.33 18.92 -6.68
CA LYS A 8 -1.34 18.85 -8.15
C LYS A 8 -1.17 17.43 -8.66
N LEU A 9 -1.51 17.23 -9.93
CA LEU A 9 -1.34 15.97 -10.65
C LEU A 9 -0.07 16.04 -11.51
N PRO A 10 0.55 14.89 -11.85
CA PRO A 10 1.66 14.85 -12.80
C PRO A 10 1.36 15.58 -14.13
N LEU A 11 0.10 15.55 -14.57
CA LEU A 11 -0.33 16.21 -15.80
C LEU A 11 -0.12 17.73 -15.76
N ASP A 12 -0.21 18.35 -14.58
CA ASP A 12 -0.02 19.80 -14.41
C ASP A 12 1.41 20.26 -14.71
N ILE A 13 2.39 19.34 -14.72
CA ILE A 13 3.79 19.62 -15.10
C ILE A 13 4.16 19.03 -16.48
N GLY A 14 3.16 18.57 -17.23
CA GLY A 14 3.32 17.93 -18.53
C GLY A 14 3.94 16.53 -18.45
N ALA A 15 3.68 15.79 -17.36
CA ALA A 15 4.19 14.44 -17.15
C ALA A 15 3.06 13.42 -17.03
N VAL A 16 3.31 12.20 -17.51
CA VAL A 16 2.43 11.03 -17.34
C VAL A 16 3.22 9.92 -16.68
N VAL A 17 2.67 9.32 -15.63
CA VAL A 17 3.29 8.20 -14.92
C VAL A 17 2.53 6.93 -15.26
N CYS A 18 3.20 5.99 -15.94
CA CYS A 18 2.62 4.72 -16.35
C CYS A 18 3.28 3.57 -15.59
N ASN A 19 2.48 2.64 -15.06
CA ASN A 19 2.98 1.37 -14.56
C ASN A 19 3.49 0.53 -15.75
N LEU A 20 4.57 -0.23 -15.57
CA LEU A 20 5.13 -1.09 -16.62
C LEU A 20 4.12 -2.09 -17.16
N GLY A 21 3.28 -2.67 -16.31
CA GLY A 21 2.20 -3.57 -16.73
C GLY A 21 1.16 -2.89 -17.62
N THR A 22 0.92 -1.58 -17.42
CA THR A 22 0.05 -0.79 -18.30
C THR A 22 0.70 -0.57 -19.66
N VAL A 23 2.00 -0.25 -19.70
CA VAL A 23 2.74 -0.09 -20.95
C VAL A 23 2.76 -1.39 -21.75
N ASN A 24 3.00 -2.53 -21.09
CA ASN A 24 2.94 -3.85 -21.72
C ASN A 24 1.55 -4.16 -22.28
N ALA A 25 0.49 -3.89 -21.52
CA ALA A 25 -0.88 -4.12 -21.99
C ALA A 25 -1.25 -3.26 -23.21
N ILE A 26 -0.77 -2.02 -23.28
CA ILE A 26 -0.94 -1.15 -24.46
C ILE A 26 -0.22 -1.75 -25.67
N TYR A 27 1.02 -2.21 -25.48
CA TYR A 27 1.79 -2.84 -26.53
C TYR A 27 1.10 -4.11 -27.07
N GLU A 28 0.58 -4.97 -26.19
CA GLU A 28 -0.13 -6.19 -26.58
C GLU A 28 -1.46 -5.89 -27.31
N ALA A 29 -2.20 -4.88 -26.85
CA ALA A 29 -3.45 -4.48 -27.47
C ALA A 29 -3.28 -3.95 -28.90
N ILE A 30 -2.20 -3.20 -29.15
CA ILE A 30 -1.92 -2.62 -30.47
C ILE A 30 -1.26 -3.65 -31.39
N SER A 31 -0.24 -4.36 -30.90
CA SER A 31 0.61 -5.19 -31.76
C SER A 31 0.04 -6.58 -32.00
N TYR A 32 -0.73 -7.11 -31.04
CA TYR A 32 -1.28 -8.47 -31.10
C TYR A 32 -2.82 -8.51 -31.05
N HIS A 33 -3.48 -7.35 -31.02
CA HIS A 33 -4.94 -7.24 -30.82
C HIS A 33 -5.44 -8.01 -29.58
N LYS A 34 -4.58 -8.13 -28.57
CA LYS A 34 -4.86 -8.84 -27.33
C LYS A 34 -5.36 -7.84 -26.28
N PRO A 35 -6.65 -7.83 -25.91
CA PRO A 35 -7.12 -6.99 -24.83
C PRO A 35 -6.54 -7.46 -23.49
N LEU A 36 -6.67 -6.63 -22.44
CA LEU A 36 -6.21 -6.99 -21.10
C LEU A 36 -7.06 -8.11 -20.49
N ILE A 37 -6.68 -9.35 -20.80
CA ILE A 37 -7.34 -10.58 -20.33
C ILE A 37 -6.57 -11.26 -19.21
N GLU A 38 -5.29 -10.93 -19.03
CA GLU A 38 -4.41 -11.54 -18.05
C GLU A 38 -3.51 -10.52 -17.34
N ARG A 39 -3.01 -10.90 -16.17
CA ARG A 39 -2.10 -10.11 -15.35
C ARG A 39 -0.98 -10.99 -14.82
N VAL A 40 0.22 -10.41 -14.77
CA VAL A 40 1.30 -10.95 -13.96
C VAL A 40 1.01 -10.64 -12.50
N ILE A 41 0.96 -11.68 -11.67
CA ILE A 41 0.63 -11.62 -10.25
C ILE A 41 1.73 -12.30 -9.45
N THR A 42 2.22 -11.60 -8.43
CA THR A 42 3.13 -12.18 -7.44
C THR A 42 2.34 -12.82 -6.31
N ILE A 43 2.46 -14.13 -6.13
CA ILE A 43 1.91 -14.85 -4.97
C ILE A 43 3.05 -15.01 -3.96
N SER A 44 2.93 -14.39 -2.79
CA SER A 44 4.01 -14.34 -1.80
C SER A 44 3.50 -14.12 -0.36
N GLY A 45 4.40 -13.84 0.57
CA GLY A 45 4.12 -13.73 2.00
C GLY A 45 4.55 -14.97 2.78
N GLU A 46 4.70 -14.78 4.08
CA GLU A 46 5.18 -15.79 5.03
C GLU A 46 4.25 -17.01 5.11
N GLY A 47 2.97 -16.83 4.80
CA GLY A 47 1.95 -17.88 4.81
C GLY A 47 1.90 -18.74 3.54
N ILE A 48 2.69 -18.44 2.49
CA ILE A 48 2.64 -19.16 1.20
C ILE A 48 3.71 -20.25 1.14
N LYS A 49 3.30 -21.47 0.74
CA LYS A 49 4.22 -22.62 0.62
C LYS A 49 5.26 -22.47 -0.49
N ASN A 50 4.84 -22.10 -1.71
CA ASN A 50 5.76 -21.89 -2.84
C ASN A 50 5.52 -20.52 -3.51
N PRO A 51 6.14 -19.43 -2.99
CA PRO A 51 6.03 -18.10 -3.57
C PRO A 51 6.50 -18.09 -5.02
N LYS A 52 5.74 -17.46 -5.91
CA LYS A 52 6.04 -17.40 -7.35
C LYS A 52 5.29 -16.28 -8.05
N ASN A 53 5.79 -15.89 -9.21
CA ASN A 53 5.07 -15.03 -10.15
C ASN A 53 4.31 -15.90 -11.14
N VAL A 54 3.06 -15.54 -11.42
CA VAL A 54 2.19 -16.27 -12.35
C VAL A 54 1.51 -15.30 -13.32
N ILE A 55 1.16 -15.79 -14.50
CA ILE A 55 0.21 -15.12 -15.39
C ILE A 55 -1.15 -15.74 -15.10
N ALA A 56 -2.12 -14.91 -14.70
CA ALA A 56 -3.47 -15.34 -14.38
C ALA A 56 -4.48 -14.52 -15.19
N LEU A 57 -5.58 -15.16 -15.57
CA LEU A 57 -6.68 -14.45 -16.23
C LEU A 57 -7.37 -13.51 -15.25
N VAL A 58 -7.84 -12.38 -15.76
CA VAL A 58 -8.75 -11.52 -15.02
C VAL A 58 -10.02 -12.32 -14.74
N GLY A 59 -10.44 -12.37 -13.47
CA GLY A 59 -11.54 -13.22 -13.01
C GLY A 59 -11.10 -14.54 -12.35
N THR A 60 -9.83 -14.95 -12.46
CA THR A 60 -9.33 -16.12 -11.73
C THR A 60 -9.50 -15.90 -10.22
N LYS A 61 -10.07 -16.88 -9.52
CA LYS A 61 -10.27 -16.82 -8.06
C LYS A 61 -8.95 -16.85 -7.32
N THR A 62 -8.87 -16.17 -6.19
CA THR A 62 -7.68 -16.18 -5.35
C THR A 62 -7.39 -17.60 -4.83
N SER A 63 -8.42 -18.36 -4.44
CA SER A 63 -8.32 -19.77 -4.03
C SER A 63 -7.59 -20.66 -5.05
N ALA A 64 -7.87 -20.46 -6.35
CA ALA A 64 -7.21 -21.18 -7.44
C ALA A 64 -5.71 -20.83 -7.54
N LEU A 65 -5.36 -19.55 -7.36
CA LEU A 65 -3.96 -19.11 -7.36
C LEU A 65 -3.20 -19.65 -6.15
N LEU A 66 -3.81 -19.60 -4.97
CA LEU A 66 -3.23 -20.15 -3.73
C LEU A 66 -2.99 -21.65 -3.87
N SER A 67 -3.96 -22.38 -4.40
CA SER A 67 -3.82 -23.81 -4.71
C SER A 67 -2.67 -24.08 -5.67
N PHE A 68 -2.53 -23.26 -6.71
CA PHE A 68 -1.41 -23.33 -7.67
C PHE A 68 -0.03 -23.02 -7.03
N ALA A 69 0.00 -22.21 -5.97
CA ALA A 69 1.18 -21.97 -5.15
C ALA A 69 1.45 -23.10 -4.13
N GLY A 70 0.63 -24.15 -4.10
CA GLY A 70 0.73 -25.27 -3.18
C GLY A 70 0.05 -25.03 -1.83
N GLY A 71 -0.85 -24.04 -1.76
CA GLY A 71 -1.59 -23.66 -0.57
C GLY A 71 -0.76 -22.90 0.46
N TYR A 72 -1.27 -22.89 1.69
CA TYR A 72 -0.60 -22.31 2.84
C TYR A 72 0.43 -23.25 3.44
N ASN A 73 1.45 -22.69 4.09
CA ASN A 73 2.39 -23.43 4.94
C ASN A 73 1.97 -23.43 6.43
N VAL A 74 0.86 -22.77 6.75
CA VAL A 74 0.19 -22.71 8.05
C VAL A 74 -1.27 -23.18 7.90
N GLU A 75 -1.99 -23.40 9.00
CA GLU A 75 -3.41 -23.78 8.94
C GLU A 75 -4.27 -22.69 8.27
N GLU A 76 -4.10 -21.44 8.69
CA GLU A 76 -4.79 -20.29 8.10
C GLU A 76 -3.91 -19.03 8.21
N PRO A 77 -3.81 -18.20 7.16
CA PRO A 77 -3.14 -16.91 7.25
C PRO A 77 -3.98 -15.93 8.07
N GLU A 78 -3.33 -15.01 8.79
CA GLU A 78 -4.02 -13.94 9.50
C GLU A 78 -4.74 -13.01 8.52
N LYS A 79 -4.06 -12.64 7.43
CA LYS A 79 -4.57 -11.70 6.43
C LYS A 79 -4.12 -12.06 5.02
N LEU A 80 -5.06 -11.96 4.08
CA LEU A 80 -4.77 -11.87 2.66
C LEU A 80 -4.74 -10.40 2.22
N ILE A 81 -3.74 -10.03 1.43
CA ILE A 81 -3.59 -8.68 0.88
C ILE A 81 -3.55 -8.74 -0.64
N SER A 82 -4.37 -7.92 -1.29
CA SER A 82 -4.31 -7.69 -2.73
C SER A 82 -3.40 -6.49 -3.00
N GLY A 83 -2.32 -6.71 -3.74
CA GLY A 83 -1.27 -5.74 -4.00
C GLY A 83 0.01 -5.99 -3.20
N GLY A 84 0.68 -4.92 -2.80
CA GLY A 84 1.91 -4.98 -2.02
C GLY A 84 1.68 -4.79 -0.51
N PRO A 85 2.70 -5.05 0.35
CA PRO A 85 2.55 -4.98 1.80
C PRO A 85 2.27 -3.58 2.34
N MET A 86 2.55 -2.54 1.54
CA MET A 86 2.46 -1.13 1.94
C MET A 86 1.12 -0.50 1.57
N MET A 87 0.70 -0.67 0.31
CA MET A 87 -0.49 -0.01 -0.26
C MET A 87 -1.61 -0.98 -0.64
N GLY A 88 -1.39 -2.28 -0.48
CA GLY A 88 -2.42 -3.28 -0.71
C GLY A 88 -3.54 -3.17 0.31
N PHE A 89 -4.68 -3.77 -0.01
CA PHE A 89 -5.83 -3.83 0.88
C PHE A 89 -6.04 -5.27 1.36
N ALA A 90 -6.46 -5.40 2.61
CA ALA A 90 -6.80 -6.68 3.19
C ALA A 90 -8.18 -7.13 2.69
N PHE A 91 -8.32 -8.42 2.42
CA PHE A 91 -9.57 -9.08 2.10
C PHE A 91 -9.60 -10.46 2.79
N ALA A 92 -10.79 -10.99 3.02
CA ALA A 92 -10.97 -12.26 3.73
C ALA A 92 -11.45 -13.39 2.79
N ASP A 93 -12.20 -13.04 1.76
CA ASP A 93 -12.82 -14.02 0.87
C ASP A 93 -11.86 -14.46 -0.24
N GLU A 94 -11.40 -15.72 -0.20
CA GLU A 94 -10.56 -16.31 -1.24
C GLU A 94 -11.27 -16.49 -2.59
N GLU A 95 -12.60 -16.40 -2.61
CA GLU A 95 -13.38 -16.42 -3.84
C GLU A 95 -13.34 -15.05 -4.55
N THR A 96 -12.74 -14.03 -3.93
CA THR A 96 -12.49 -12.74 -4.57
C THR A 96 -11.64 -12.95 -5.83
N PRO A 97 -12.11 -12.48 -6.99
CA PRO A 97 -11.40 -12.65 -8.24
C PRO A 97 -10.23 -11.68 -8.38
N VAL A 98 -9.23 -12.10 -9.15
CA VAL A 98 -8.22 -11.22 -9.71
C VAL A 98 -8.88 -10.17 -10.60
N LEU A 99 -8.50 -8.90 -10.39
CA LEU A 99 -8.93 -7.78 -11.20
C LEU A 99 -7.75 -7.23 -12.02
N LYS A 100 -8.04 -6.33 -12.97
CA LYS A 100 -6.99 -5.61 -13.72
C LYS A 100 -5.97 -4.90 -12.83
N GLY A 101 -6.37 -4.50 -11.62
CA GLY A 101 -5.51 -3.82 -10.65
C GLY A 101 -4.67 -4.77 -9.78
N THR A 102 -4.99 -6.05 -9.75
CA THR A 102 -4.27 -7.03 -8.91
C THR A 102 -2.86 -7.21 -9.45
N SER A 103 -1.86 -6.89 -8.62
CA SER A 103 -0.44 -7.07 -8.94
C SER A 103 0.21 -8.17 -8.09
N GLY A 104 -0.44 -8.55 -6.98
CA GLY A 104 0.06 -9.57 -6.08
C GLY A 104 -1.02 -10.02 -5.10
N ILE A 105 -0.83 -11.21 -4.55
CA ILE A 105 -1.59 -11.77 -3.45
C ILE A 105 -0.57 -12.12 -2.36
N LEU A 106 -0.73 -11.53 -1.18
CA LEU A 106 0.13 -11.78 -0.04
C LEU A 106 -0.64 -12.48 1.07
N ALA A 107 -0.14 -13.61 1.56
CA ALA A 107 -0.63 -14.24 2.79
C ALA A 107 0.33 -13.92 3.94
N LEU A 108 -0.14 -13.12 4.89
CA LEU A 108 0.65 -12.69 6.04
C LEU A 108 0.30 -13.52 7.28
N LEU A 109 1.32 -13.83 8.07
CA LEU A 109 1.17 -14.38 9.40
C LEU A 109 0.82 -13.26 10.40
N PRO A 110 0.29 -13.61 11.60
CA PRO A 110 0.06 -12.62 12.63
C PRO A 110 1.38 -11.87 12.92
N PRO A 111 1.36 -10.53 12.90
CA PRO A 111 2.55 -9.76 13.21
C PRO A 111 2.96 -10.05 14.65
N GLN A 112 4.27 -10.02 14.94
CA GLN A 112 4.72 -10.01 16.32
C GLN A 112 4.06 -8.83 17.06
N GLU A 113 3.55 -9.07 18.27
CA GLU A 113 2.95 -8.02 19.08
C GLU A 113 4.01 -6.95 19.43
N ILE A 114 4.04 -5.88 18.65
CA ILE A 114 4.82 -4.70 18.98
C ILE A 114 3.98 -3.87 19.93
N LYS A 115 4.36 -3.84 21.21
CA LYS A 115 3.75 -2.94 22.20
C LYS A 115 3.95 -1.50 21.75
N THR A 116 2.85 -0.75 21.61
CA THR A 116 2.93 0.68 21.36
C THR A 116 3.44 1.40 22.60
N LEU A 117 4.59 2.06 22.46
CA LEU A 117 5.23 2.88 23.49
C LEU A 117 5.13 4.37 23.14
N ALA A 118 5.53 5.23 24.08
CA ALA A 118 5.64 6.66 23.83
C ALA A 118 6.72 6.96 22.76
N CYS A 119 6.51 8.04 22.01
CA CYS A 119 7.48 8.51 21.02
C CYS A 119 8.77 8.97 21.71
N VAL A 120 9.91 8.41 21.32
CA VAL A 120 11.24 8.78 21.83
C VAL A 120 11.97 9.83 20.97
N SER A 121 11.27 10.42 19.99
CA SER A 121 11.82 11.47 19.10
C SER A 121 13.10 11.11 18.33
N CYS A 122 13.30 9.83 18.01
CA CYS A 122 14.51 9.33 17.30
C CYS A 122 14.65 9.78 15.82
N GLY A 123 13.62 10.38 15.23
CA GLY A 123 13.63 10.85 13.85
C GLY A 123 13.60 9.75 12.76
N ASN A 124 13.49 8.47 13.10
CA ASN A 124 13.43 7.37 12.11
C ASN A 124 12.31 7.55 11.09
N CYS A 125 11.14 7.97 11.56
CA CYS A 125 9.98 8.19 10.71
C CYS A 125 10.20 9.28 9.64
N VAL A 126 11.02 10.29 9.94
CA VAL A 126 11.38 11.36 9.00
C VAL A 126 12.36 10.81 7.96
N ARG A 127 13.42 10.12 8.42
CA ARG A 127 14.45 9.52 7.55
C ARG A 127 13.90 8.53 6.53
N HIS A 128 12.89 7.75 6.90
CA HIS A 128 12.28 6.75 6.02
C HIS A 128 11.03 7.26 5.27
N CYS A 129 10.70 8.55 5.37
CA CYS A 129 9.56 9.09 4.63
C CYS A 129 9.95 9.35 3.17
N PRO A 130 9.39 8.63 2.19
CA PRO A 130 9.72 8.85 0.78
C PRO A 130 9.21 10.21 0.26
N MET A 131 8.26 10.83 0.98
CA MET A 131 7.71 12.15 0.66
C MET A 131 8.44 13.30 1.35
N GLY A 132 9.50 13.02 2.13
CA GLY A 132 10.23 14.07 2.87
C GLY A 132 9.41 14.78 3.96
N LEU A 133 8.30 14.19 4.42
CA LEU A 133 7.42 14.78 5.43
C LEU A 133 8.01 14.66 6.83
N SER A 134 7.36 15.31 7.81
CA SER A 134 7.66 15.18 9.25
C SER A 134 6.59 14.37 10.00
N PRO A 135 6.57 13.02 9.90
CA PRO A 135 5.54 12.18 10.53
C PRO A 135 5.41 12.37 12.05
N ASN A 136 6.52 12.59 12.76
CA ASN A 136 6.52 12.81 14.20
C ASN A 136 5.72 14.07 14.61
N LYS A 137 5.93 15.19 13.92
CA LYS A 137 5.23 16.45 14.16
C LYS A 137 3.75 16.34 13.79
N MET A 138 3.46 15.78 12.60
CA MET A 138 2.09 15.52 12.16
C MET A 138 1.32 14.66 13.17
N TYR A 139 1.94 13.58 13.66
CA TYR A 139 1.32 12.69 14.65
C TYR A 139 1.06 13.42 15.98
N ARG A 140 2.02 14.20 16.47
CA ARG A 140 1.84 14.99 17.70
C ARG A 140 0.67 15.97 17.59
N ASN A 141 0.57 16.69 16.47
CA ASN A 141 -0.50 17.64 16.23
C ASN A 141 -1.86 16.94 16.14
N ILE A 142 -1.95 15.82 15.42
CA ILE A 142 -3.18 15.01 15.34
C ILE A 142 -3.61 14.50 16.71
N LYS A 143 -2.66 13.99 17.52
CA LYS A 143 -2.95 13.49 18.87
C LYS A 143 -3.49 14.59 19.80
N ASN A 144 -3.03 15.82 19.61
CA ASN A 144 -3.48 16.99 20.37
C ASN A 144 -4.75 17.65 19.79
N GLY A 145 -5.37 17.08 18.75
CA GLY A 145 -6.54 17.65 18.10
C GLY A 145 -6.25 18.87 17.19
N LEU A 146 -4.98 19.18 16.97
CA LEU A 146 -4.48 20.29 16.14
C LEU A 146 -4.42 19.87 14.68
N TYR A 147 -5.58 19.49 14.11
CA TYR A 147 -5.65 18.92 12.77
C TYR A 147 -5.23 19.90 11.67
N GLN A 148 -5.55 21.19 11.81
CA GLN A 148 -5.18 22.20 10.81
C GLN A 148 -3.66 22.35 10.70
N GLU A 149 -2.97 22.44 11.84
CA GLU A 149 -1.51 22.49 11.88
C GLU A 149 -0.87 21.24 11.28
N ALA A 150 -1.50 20.06 11.44
CA ALA A 150 -1.05 18.86 10.76
C ALA A 150 -1.23 18.97 9.23
N MET A 151 -2.30 19.59 8.75
CA MET A 151 -2.53 19.83 7.31
C MET A 151 -1.50 20.81 6.74
N ASP A 152 -1.16 21.86 7.49
CA ASP A 152 -0.15 22.84 7.10
C ASP A 152 1.26 22.21 7.02
N LEU A 153 1.50 21.12 7.75
CA LEU A 153 2.70 20.28 7.64
C LEU A 153 2.68 19.30 6.44
N GLY A 154 1.71 19.41 5.54
CA GLY A 154 1.62 18.55 4.35
C GLY A 154 0.96 17.19 4.60
N LEU A 155 0.09 17.06 5.61
CA LEU A 155 -0.61 15.79 5.91
C LEU A 155 -1.34 15.23 4.68
N LEU A 156 -1.85 16.09 3.78
CA LEU A 156 -2.52 15.67 2.55
C LEU A 156 -1.58 15.02 1.53
N ASP A 157 -0.28 15.33 1.59
CA ASP A 157 0.72 14.77 0.68
C ASP A 157 1.18 13.37 1.10
N CYS A 158 0.92 12.98 2.36
CA CYS A 158 1.21 11.63 2.85
C CYS A 158 0.50 10.57 2.00
N LYS A 159 1.24 9.58 1.48
CA LYS A 159 0.69 8.49 0.68
C LYS A 159 0.29 7.25 1.48
N GLU A 160 0.31 7.34 2.81
CA GLU A 160 -0.12 6.26 3.71
C GLU A 160 0.61 4.93 3.50
N CYS A 161 1.83 4.97 2.95
CA CYS A 161 2.61 3.78 2.64
C CYS A 161 3.06 2.99 3.87
N GLY A 162 3.17 3.63 5.04
CA GLY A 162 3.57 2.95 6.28
C GLY A 162 5.06 2.79 6.53
N CYS A 163 5.96 3.31 5.68
CA CYS A 163 7.41 3.24 5.93
C CYS A 163 7.78 3.82 7.32
N CYS A 164 7.09 4.90 7.71
CA CYS A 164 7.30 5.55 9.00
C CYS A 164 6.80 4.72 10.19
N ALA A 165 5.70 3.97 10.03
CA ALA A 165 5.15 3.13 11.08
C ALA A 165 6.01 1.87 11.26
N PHE A 166 6.42 1.24 10.14
CA PHE A 166 7.28 0.07 10.14
C PHE A 166 8.65 0.33 10.77
N SER A 167 9.26 1.49 10.50
CA SER A 167 10.58 1.87 11.06
C SER A 167 10.53 2.47 12.47
N CYS A 168 9.34 2.56 13.09
CA CYS A 168 9.18 3.17 14.40
C CYS A 168 9.56 2.18 15.52
N PRO A 169 10.61 2.44 16.31
CA PRO A 169 10.99 1.55 17.41
C PRO A 169 9.94 1.53 18.55
N SER A 170 9.10 2.56 18.63
CA SER A 170 8.01 2.65 19.61
C SER A 170 6.71 1.99 19.13
N GLY A 171 6.66 1.38 17.94
CA GLY A 171 5.46 0.71 17.43
C GLY A 171 4.24 1.64 17.29
N ILE A 172 4.45 2.91 16.96
CA ILE A 172 3.36 3.89 16.87
C ILE A 172 2.56 3.67 15.57
N PRO A 173 1.21 3.54 15.64
CA PRO A 173 0.35 3.37 14.46
C PRO A 173 0.15 4.71 13.71
N LEU A 174 1.23 5.19 13.08
CA LEU A 174 1.27 6.49 12.41
C LEU A 174 0.28 6.59 11.25
N VAL A 175 0.17 5.54 10.42
CA VAL A 175 -0.71 5.54 9.23
C VAL A 175 -2.18 5.69 9.62
N GLN A 176 -2.61 4.96 10.65
CA GLN A 176 -3.97 5.01 11.18
C GLN A 176 -4.29 6.43 11.68
N SER A 177 -3.33 7.04 12.39
CA SER A 177 -3.45 8.42 12.87
C SER A 177 -3.53 9.43 11.72
N PHE A 178 -2.76 9.24 10.64
CA PHE A 178 -2.80 10.11 9.46
C PHE A 178 -4.10 9.98 8.68
N ARG A 179 -4.62 8.75 8.50
CA ARG A 179 -5.94 8.52 7.90
C ARG A 179 -7.04 9.25 8.66
N MET A 180 -7.02 9.14 9.99
CA MET A 180 -7.94 9.85 10.87
C MET A 180 -7.77 11.37 10.75
N GLY A 181 -6.53 11.87 10.83
CA GLY A 181 -6.22 13.29 10.73
C GLY A 181 -6.68 13.91 9.42
N LYS A 182 -6.49 13.22 8.28
CA LYS A 182 -7.01 13.66 6.97
C LYS A 182 -8.53 13.72 6.95
N LYS A 183 -9.21 12.73 7.52
CA LYS A 183 -10.68 12.67 7.57
C LYS A 183 -11.25 13.81 8.43
N LEU A 184 -10.65 14.07 9.59
CA LEU A 184 -11.11 15.11 10.53
C LEU A 184 -10.72 16.52 10.08
N GLY A 185 -9.52 16.69 9.54
CA GLY A 185 -9.04 17.98 9.03
C GLY A 185 -9.88 18.50 7.86
N ARG A 186 -10.37 17.60 6.98
CA ARG A 186 -11.26 17.99 5.87
C ARG A 186 -12.65 18.46 6.30
N ARG A 187 -13.12 18.07 7.49
CA ARG A 187 -14.47 18.42 8.01
C ARG A 187 -14.54 19.80 8.66
N LYS A 188 -13.39 20.43 8.96
CA LYS A 188 -13.32 21.76 9.59
C LYS A 188 -13.19 22.92 8.57
N LYS A 189 -13.32 22.64 7.28
CA LYS A 189 -13.41 23.65 6.23
C LYS A 189 -14.83 24.17 6.08
#